data_AF-A0A2V2ZHR5-F1
#
_entry.id   AF-A0A2V2ZHR5-F1
#
_cell.length_a   1.000
_cell.length_b   1.000
_cell.length_c   1.000
_cell.angle_alpha   90.00
_cell.angle_beta   90.00
_cell.angle_gamma   90.00
#
_symmetry.space_group_name_H-M   'P 1'
#
loop_
_entity.id
_entity.type
_entity.pdbx_description
1 polymer ?
#
loop_
_entity_poly.entity_id
_entity_poly.type
_entity_poly.pdbx_seq_one_letter_code
_entity_poly.pdbx_strand_id
1 'polypeptide(L)' 'MAYAWDLETNVRQEKVFTVKHSRKAKGSITKLDDPRDIYELVANNGARRLRSYILGIIPGDIVEQQ' A
#
# COMPACT_ATOMS: atom_id res chain seq x y z
N MET A 1 -4.04 -3.42 -7.37
CA MET A 1 -3.05 -4.51 -7.37
C MET A 1 -1.73 -3.94 -6.91
N ALA A 2 -1.12 -4.50 -5.86
CA ALA A 2 0.26 -4.17 -5.48
C ALA A 2 1.09 -5.45 -5.57
N TYR A 3 2.29 -5.35 -6.13
CA TYR A 3 3.21 -6.47 -6.27
C TYR A 3 4.63 -6.02 -5.95
N ALA A 4 5.43 -6.92 -5.39
CA ALA A 4 6.85 -6.75 -5.23
C ALA A 4 7.54 -8.05 -5.62
N TRP A 5 8.67 -7.94 -6.32
CA TRP A 5 9.43 -9.06 -6.83
C TRP A 5 10.88 -8.88 -6.43
N ASP A 6 11.39 -9.84 -5.67
CA ASP A 6 12.82 -10.01 -5.46
C ASP A 6 13.41 -10.83 -6.60
N LEU A 7 14.37 -10.24 -7.33
CA LEU A 7 15.03 -10.89 -8.46
C LEU A 7 16.15 -11.84 -8.01
N GLU A 8 16.68 -11.69 -6.79
CA GLU A 8 17.76 -12.53 -6.27
C GLU A 8 17.23 -13.90 -5.84
N THR A 9 16.16 -13.94 -5.04
CA THR A 9 15.52 -15.20 -4.60
C THR A 9 14.37 -15.64 -5.50
N ASN A 10 14.03 -14.84 -6.52
CA ASN A 10 12.90 -15.03 -7.42
C ASN A 10 11.52 -15.14 -6.72
N VAL A 11 11.39 -14.51 -5.54
CA VAL A 11 10.14 -14.49 -4.76
C VAL A 11 9.28 -13.31 -5.22
N ARG A 12 8.07 -13.60 -5.71
CA ARG A 12 7.06 -12.60 -6.05
C ARG A 12 5.91 -12.66 -5.05
N GLN A 13 5.58 -11.52 -4.44
CA GLN A 13 4.36 -11.36 -3.65
C GLN A 13 3.37 -10.45 -4.37
N GLU A 14 2.14 -10.92 -4.52
CA GLU A 14 1.03 -10.15 -5.08
C GLU A 14 -0.15 -10.17 -4.11
N LYS A 15 -0.79 -9.01 -3.92
CA LYS A 15 -2.00 -8.92 -3.10
C LYS A 15 -3.01 -7.94 -3.68
N VAL A 16 -4.23 -8.44 -3.87
CA VAL A 16 -5.38 -7.63 -4.29
C VAL A 16 -6.05 -7.07 -3.04
N PHE A 17 -6.36 -5.77 -3.04
CA PHE A 17 -7.07 -5.12 -1.96
C PHE A 17 -8.15 -4.20 -2.52
N THR A 18 -9.29 -4.19 -1.85
CA THR A 18 -10.40 -3.27 -2.10
C THR A 18 -10.35 -2.12 -1.11
N VAL A 19 -10.35 -0.89 -1.61
CA VAL A 19 -10.40 0.32 -0.78
C VAL A 19 -11.83 0.81 -0.73
N LYS A 20 -12.39 1.01 0.48
CA LYS A 20 -13.68 1.68 0.62
C LYS A 20 -13.53 3.15 0.26
N HIS A 21 -14.47 3.69 -0.52
CA HIS A 21 -14.55 5.11 -0.88
C HIS A 21 -15.08 5.94 0.29
N SER A 22 -14.34 5.90 1.39
CA SER A 22 -14.67 6.60 2.63
C SER A 22 -13.39 7.03 3.32
N ARG A 23 -13.36 8.26 3.79
CA ARG A 23 -12.25 8.81 4.54
C ARG A 23 -12.66 8.93 6.01
N LYS A 24 -11.82 8.40 6.91
CA LYS A 24 -11.92 8.66 8.34
C LYS A 24 -11.01 9.84 8.69
N ALA A 25 -11.58 10.91 9.25
CA ALA A 25 -10.83 12.06 9.73
C ALA A 25 -11.45 12.57 11.03
N LYS A 26 -10.61 12.86 12.03
CA LYS A 26 -11.03 13.42 13.33
C LYS A 26 -12.21 12.66 13.98
N GLY A 27 -12.20 11.32 13.89
CA GLY A 27 -13.24 10.47 14.47
C GLY A 27 -14.49 10.28 13.61
N SER A 28 -14.73 11.13 12.62
CA SER A 28 -15.86 11.01 11.69
C SER A 28 -15.46 10.23 10.43
N ILE A 29 -16.42 9.49 9.86
CA ILE A 29 -16.28 8.80 8.58
C ILE A 29 -17.13 9.55 7.56
N THR A 30 -16.47 10.09 6.54
CA THR A 30 -17.13 10.77 5.42
C THR A 30 -17.04 9.87 4.19
N LYS A 31 -18.16 9.68 3.50
CA LYS A 31 -18.17 8.98 2.20
C LYS A 31 -17.59 9.92 1.15
N LEU A 32 -16.72 9.40 0.29
CA LEU A 32 -16.20 10.14 -0.86
C LEU A 32 -17.13 9.88 -2.05
N ASP A 33 -17.59 10.96 -2.66
CA ASP A 33 -18.45 11.01 -3.84
C ASP A 33 -17.72 11.64 -5.03
N ASP A 34 -16.78 12.55 -4.77
CA ASP A 34 -15.93 13.12 -5.81
C ASP A 34 -14.97 12.07 -6.41
N PRO A 35 -14.97 11.88 -7.76
CA PRO A 35 -14.11 10.90 -8.42
C PRO A 35 -12.60 11.14 -8.24
N ARG A 36 -12.16 12.39 -8.11
CA ARG A 36 -10.74 12.74 -7.93
C ARG A 36 -10.28 12.35 -6.53
N ASP A 37 -11.08 12.67 -5.51
CA ASP A 37 -10.78 12.27 -4.13
C ASP A 37 -10.70 10.75 -3.98
N ILE A 38 -11.58 10.02 -4.66
CA ILE A 38 -11.55 8.55 -4.71
C ILE A 38 -10.23 8.07 -5.34
N TYR A 39 -9.83 8.64 -6.48
CA TYR A 39 -8.59 8.26 -7.15
C TYR A 39 -7.36 8.52 -6.27
N GLU A 40 -7.25 9.71 -5.69
CA GLU A 40 -6.12 10.08 -4.84
C GLU A 40 -6.07 9.21 -3.56
N LEU A 41 -7.22 8.89 -2.96
CA LEU A 41 -7.29 7.97 -1.81
C LEU A 41 -6.81 6.56 -2.19
N VAL A 42 -7.26 6.02 -3.32
CA VAL A 42 -6.88 4.68 -3.78
C VAL A 42 -5.39 4.64 -4.10
N ALA A 43 -4.86 5.65 -4.81
CA ALA A 43 -3.45 5.76 -5.14
C ALA A 43 -2.57 5.80 -3.87
N ASN A 44 -2.94 6.62 -2.88
CA ASN A 44 -2.22 6.71 -1.61
C ASN A 44 -2.23 5.37 -0.85
N ASN A 45 -3.39 4.72 -0.77
CA ASN A 45 -3.52 3.42 -0.11
C ASN A 45 -2.70 2.33 -0.81
N GLY A 46 -2.60 2.38 -2.13
CA GLY A 46 -1.75 1.49 -2.92
C GLY A 46 -0.27 1.72 -2.67
N ALA A 47 0.19 2.97 -2.72
CA ALA A 47 1.59 3.32 -2.47
C ALA A 47 2.07 2.91 -1.07
N ARG A 48 1.24 3.12 -0.03
CA ARG A 48 1.55 2.68 1.34
C ARG A 48 1.72 1.17 1.45
N ARG A 49 0.83 0.41 0.79
CA ARG A 49 0.88 -1.04 0.79
C ARG A 49 2.10 -1.56 0.02
N LEU A 50 2.39 -1.01 -1.16
CA LEU A 50 3.57 -1.35 -1.95
C LEU A 50 4.86 -1.18 -1.13
N ARG A 51 5.00 -0.06 -0.41
CA ARG A 51 6.14 0.16 0.49
C ARG A 51 6.25 -0.91 1.57
N SER A 52 5.13 -1.29 2.19
CA SER A 52 5.11 -2.37 3.19
C SER A 52 5.50 -3.72 2.59
N TYR A 53 5.14 -4.00 1.34
CA TYR A 53 5.54 -5.25 0.66
C TYR A 53 7.03 -5.27 0.36
N ILE A 54 7.59 -4.16 -0.13
CA ILE A 54 9.04 -4.06 -0.38
C ILE A 54 9.82 -4.32 0.91
N LEU A 55 9.40 -3.72 2.03
CA LEU A 55 10.02 -3.95 3.34
C LEU A 55 9.81 -5.36 3.90
N GLY A 56 8.74 -6.07 3.50
CA GLY A 56 8.51 -7.45 3.90
C GLY A 56 9.29 -8.48 3.08
N ILE A 57 9.74 -8.09 1.89
CA ILE A 57 10.58 -8.92 1.02
C ILE A 57 12.07 -8.70 1.33
N ILE A 58 12.49 -7.47 1.64
CA ILE A 58 13.88 -7.18 2.01
C ILE A 58 14.14 -7.73 3.43
N PRO A 59 15.19 -8.56 3.62
CA PRO A 59 15.62 -9.02 4.94
C PRO A 59 15.93 -7.85 5.89
N GLY A 60 15.47 -7.93 7.15
CA GLY A 60 15.58 -6.83 8.13
C GLY A 60 17.01 -6.36 8.41
N ASP A 61 17.99 -7.25 8.22
CA ASP A 61 19.43 -7.05 8.29
C ASP A 61 20.01 -6.09 7.23
N ILE A 62 19.29 -5.82 6.14
CA ILE A 62 19.67 -4.82 5.12
C ILE A 62 19.06 -3.44 5.46
N VAL A 63 18.03 -3.39 6.29
CA VAL A 63 17.24 -2.17 6.57
C VAL A 63 17.73 -1.43 7.83
N GLU A 64 18.45 -2.12 8.72
CA GLU A 64 19.16 -1.53 9.87
C GLU A 64 20.67 -1.50 9.62
N GLN A 65 21.19 -0.34 9.19
CA GLN A 65 22.56 0.04 9.55
C GLN A 65 22.49 0.87 10.83
N GLN A 66 23.26 0.48 11.85
CA GLN A 66 23.46 1.17 13.13
C GLN A 66 23.65 2.68 12.99
#